data_AF-A0A550C5J9-F1
#
_entry.id   AF-A0A550C5J9-F1
#
_cell.length_a   1.000
_cell.length_b   1.000
_cell.length_c   1.000
_cell.angle_alpha   90.00
_cell.angle_beta   90.00
_cell.angle_gamma   90.00
#
_symmetry.space_group_name_H-M   'P 1'
#
loop_
_entity.id
_entity.type
_entity.pdbx_description
1 polymer ?
#
loop_
_entity_poly.entity_id
_entity_poly.type
_entity_poly.pdbx_seq_one_letter_code
_entity_poly.pdbx_strand_id
1 'polypeptide(L)'
;MDDLASAFSGLPYFSPNMMINRSETCATRKLTQCTDFGVSMNDISSKFHRSPADAPDMTRQDFMARKTVVDQIADWCETNADRKPQKVYRNEWAPILYRFEIVKSAAKRERDWGHLLFTDMTISHFLLVMTFPDTCDCGNFSHHDYDALTKYQADRFMSLLVYLNGEWGWGNKPSWVRATYVTPAEGFRVSDDFLDDLDAPAGDKRTPGRPPIFMVTREKFIPTLLPSELEKIDNTVARGRTKGRREGKDGREEAEDTTVSVREQVLGTKKDRPEVGKAWKQANARQCAYCEAPKEAKHLMLCSKCKLVYYCGRECQRMAWPSHKISCRKAQD
;
A
#
# COMPACT_ATOMS: atom_id res chain seq x y z
N MET A 1 21.77 0.38 4.36
CA MET A 1 21.07 -0.77 4.99
C MET A 1 21.73 -2.10 4.61
N ASP A 2 22.46 -2.17 3.48
CA ASP A 2 23.11 -3.40 2.99
C ASP A 2 24.27 -3.92 3.85
N ASP A 3 25.00 -3.03 4.55
CA ASP A 3 26.08 -3.47 5.47
C ASP A 3 25.56 -4.27 6.67
N LEU A 4 24.39 -3.89 7.22
CA LEU A 4 23.76 -4.63 8.31
C LEU A 4 23.13 -5.95 7.82
N ALA A 5 22.56 -5.96 6.61
CA ALA A 5 21.99 -7.17 6.04
C ALA A 5 23.06 -8.21 5.67
N SER A 6 24.25 -7.75 5.27
CA SER A 6 25.43 -8.58 5.01
C SER A 6 25.99 -9.16 6.32
N ALA A 7 26.10 -8.34 7.38
CA ALA A 7 26.65 -8.74 8.67
C ALA A 7 25.88 -9.86 9.39
N PHE A 8 24.56 -9.96 9.19
CA PHE A 8 23.71 -10.95 9.85
C PHE A 8 23.26 -12.11 8.94
N SER A 9 23.71 -12.14 7.69
CA SER A 9 23.36 -13.16 6.69
C SER A 9 23.81 -14.59 7.06
N GLY A 10 24.72 -14.74 8.02
CA GLY A 10 25.21 -16.01 8.54
C GLY A 10 24.52 -16.52 9.81
N LEU A 11 23.59 -15.75 10.40
CA LEU A 11 22.87 -16.19 11.59
C LEU A 11 21.70 -17.11 11.20
N PRO A 12 21.56 -18.30 11.82
CA PRO A 12 20.32 -19.04 11.73
C PRO A 12 19.17 -18.13 12.20
N TYR A 13 18.02 -18.18 11.50
CA TYR A 13 16.80 -17.39 11.75
C TYR A 13 16.72 -15.96 11.19
N PHE A 14 17.75 -15.43 10.51
CA PHE A 14 17.63 -14.11 9.88
C PHE A 14 16.70 -14.12 8.65
N SER A 15 15.52 -13.49 8.75
CA SER A 15 14.62 -13.22 7.62
C SER A 15 14.75 -11.76 7.19
N PRO A 16 14.85 -11.45 5.88
CA PRO A 16 14.79 -10.06 5.38
C PRO A 16 13.53 -9.29 5.81
N ASN A 17 12.49 -9.98 6.28
CA ASN A 17 11.30 -9.36 6.85
C ASN A 17 11.54 -8.79 8.27
N MET A 18 12.61 -9.18 8.97
CA MET A 18 12.94 -8.70 10.33
C MET A 18 13.48 -7.25 10.37
N MET A 19 13.81 -6.66 9.22
CA MET A 19 14.13 -5.23 9.15
C MET A 19 12.89 -4.43 8.76
N ILE A 20 12.42 -3.58 9.67
CA ILE A 20 11.32 -2.66 9.38
C ILE A 20 11.89 -1.47 8.61
N ASN A 21 11.71 -1.49 7.29
CA ASN A 21 11.96 -0.32 6.46
C ASN A 21 10.77 0.64 6.59
N ARG A 22 10.99 1.78 7.26
CA ARG A 22 10.00 2.86 7.38
C ARG A 22 9.75 3.62 6.07
N SER A 23 10.64 3.47 5.09
CA SER A 23 10.48 3.95 3.71
C SER A 23 10.04 2.83 2.75
N GLU A 24 9.46 1.75 3.29
CA GLU A 24 8.88 0.69 2.46
C GLU A 24 7.69 1.25 1.66
N THR A 25 7.69 0.99 0.37
CA THR A 25 6.66 1.41 -0.57
C THR A 25 5.76 0.26 -1.01
N CYS A 26 6.03 -0.97 -0.57
CA CYS A 26 5.24 -2.16 -0.88
C CYS A 26 4.17 -2.37 0.17
N ALA A 27 2.90 -2.10 -0.18
CA ALA A 27 1.78 -2.28 0.74
C ALA A 27 1.67 -3.73 1.23
N THR A 28 1.82 -4.71 0.33
CA THR A 28 1.82 -6.13 0.70
C THR A 28 2.82 -6.44 1.81
N ARG A 29 4.07 -5.97 1.69
CA ARG A 29 5.09 -6.22 2.72
C ARG A 29 4.77 -5.48 4.01
N LYS A 30 4.35 -4.22 3.92
CA LYS A 30 4.03 -3.40 5.10
C LYS A 30 2.91 -4.05 5.92
N LEU A 31 1.87 -4.54 5.25
CA LEU A 31 0.77 -5.26 5.88
C LEU A 31 1.22 -6.55 6.58
N THR A 32 2.09 -7.35 5.94
CA THR A 32 2.71 -8.51 6.61
C THR A 32 3.55 -8.09 7.82
N GLN A 33 4.30 -6.99 7.73
CA GLN A 33 5.07 -6.49 8.88
C GLN A 33 4.16 -6.01 10.03
N CYS A 34 3.02 -5.38 9.74
CA CYS A 34 2.07 -4.97 10.76
C CYS A 34 1.49 -6.18 11.51
N THR A 35 1.22 -7.29 10.83
CA THR A 35 0.76 -8.52 11.48
C THR A 35 1.85 -9.25 12.25
N ASP A 36 3.09 -9.23 11.74
CA ASP A 36 4.20 -9.98 12.34
C ASP A 36 4.84 -9.23 13.53
N PHE A 37 4.91 -7.89 13.47
CA PHE A 37 5.62 -7.06 14.45
C PHE A 37 4.73 -6.04 15.17
N GLY A 38 3.45 -5.95 14.81
CA GLY A 38 2.52 -4.96 15.34
C GLY A 38 2.53 -3.64 14.56
N VAL A 39 1.41 -2.92 14.68
CA VAL A 39 1.17 -1.65 13.98
C VAL A 39 2.12 -0.56 14.45
N SER A 40 2.32 -0.39 15.76
CA SER A 40 3.19 0.67 16.32
C SER A 40 4.64 0.59 15.84
N MET A 41 5.15 -0.62 15.59
CA MET A 41 6.51 -0.80 15.05
C MET A 41 6.64 -0.34 13.60
N ASN A 42 5.52 -0.32 12.87
CA ASN A 42 5.42 0.07 11.46
C ASN A 42 4.96 1.50 11.25
N ASP A 43 4.67 2.23 12.34
CA ASP A 43 4.35 3.64 12.33
C ASP A 43 5.45 4.46 11.64
N ILE A 44 5.03 5.36 10.74
CA ILE A 44 5.93 6.24 9.98
C ILE A 44 5.87 7.71 10.42
N SER A 45 5.13 8.04 11.48
CA SER A 45 4.94 9.42 11.97
C SER A 45 6.28 10.12 12.23
N SER A 46 7.26 9.37 12.77
CA SER A 46 8.63 9.85 12.96
C SER A 46 9.34 10.38 11.71
N LYS A 47 8.93 9.98 10.50
CA LYS A 47 9.46 10.54 9.24
C LYS A 47 9.02 12.00 9.06
N PHE A 48 7.81 12.33 9.49
CA PHE A 48 7.20 13.65 9.35
C PHE A 48 7.50 14.59 10.52
N HIS A 49 8.08 14.10 11.61
CA HIS A 49 8.64 14.94 12.68
C HIS A 49 9.99 15.57 12.31
N ARG A 50 10.64 15.09 11.24
CA ARG A 50 11.94 15.57 10.78
C ARG A 50 11.81 16.74 9.80
N SER A 51 12.95 17.33 9.43
CA SER A 51 12.99 18.36 8.41
C SER A 51 12.68 17.76 7.03
N PRO A 52 12.02 18.49 6.11
CA PRO A 52 11.88 18.06 4.72
C PRO A 52 13.22 17.73 4.04
N ALA A 53 14.32 18.34 4.50
CA ALA A 53 15.68 18.04 4.01
C ALA A 53 16.13 16.60 4.31
N ASP A 54 15.54 15.95 5.31
CA ASP A 54 15.84 14.56 5.71
C ASP A 54 15.02 13.53 4.92
N ALA A 55 14.18 13.98 3.98
CA ALA A 55 13.31 13.14 3.14
C ALA A 55 13.58 13.37 1.65
N PRO A 56 14.75 12.97 1.13
CA PRO A 56 15.15 13.20 -0.27
C PRO A 56 14.26 12.46 -1.29
N ASP A 57 13.43 11.52 -0.82
CA ASP A 57 12.47 10.78 -1.63
C ASP A 57 11.16 11.54 -1.92
N MET A 58 11.01 12.77 -1.40
CA MET A 58 9.83 13.62 -1.59
C MET A 58 10.22 15.06 -1.90
N THR A 59 9.38 15.77 -2.65
CA THR A 59 9.50 17.23 -2.76
C THR A 59 9.12 17.89 -1.43
N ARG A 60 9.59 19.12 -1.19
CA ARG A 60 9.22 19.87 0.02
C ARG A 60 7.71 20.07 0.12
N GLN A 61 7.03 20.33 -1.00
CA GLN A 61 5.58 20.52 -1.04
C GLN A 61 4.85 19.22 -0.69
N ASP A 62 5.24 18.09 -1.28
CA ASP A 62 4.65 16.78 -0.97
C ASP A 62 4.88 16.38 0.48
N PHE A 63 6.08 16.66 1.01
CA PHE A 63 6.40 16.39 2.41
C PHE A 63 5.46 17.18 3.33
N MET A 64 5.29 18.48 3.09
CA MET A 64 4.42 19.32 3.92
C MET A 64 2.96 18.92 3.80
N ALA A 65 2.46 18.64 2.59
CA ALA A 65 1.09 18.16 2.39
C ALA A 65 0.82 16.89 3.20
N ARG A 66 1.73 15.92 3.15
CA ARG A 66 1.61 14.68 3.92
C ARG A 66 1.74 14.89 5.42
N LYS A 67 2.67 15.75 5.85
CA LYS A 67 2.85 16.12 7.25
C LYS A 67 1.56 16.72 7.82
N THR A 68 0.91 17.64 7.11
CA THR A 68 -0.35 18.25 7.57
C THR A 68 -1.42 17.20 7.86
N VAL A 69 -1.60 16.21 6.97
CA VAL A 69 -2.58 15.14 7.18
C VAL A 69 -2.19 14.24 8.36
N VAL A 70 -0.90 13.87 8.48
CA VAL A 70 -0.40 13.05 9.58
C VAL A 70 -0.60 13.76 10.92
N ASP A 71 -0.23 15.03 11.02
CA ASP A 71 -0.41 15.84 12.22
C ASP A 71 -1.90 15.97 12.57
N GLN A 72 -2.76 16.26 11.59
CA GLN A 72 -4.20 16.40 11.83
C GLN A 72 -4.83 15.11 12.38
N ILE A 73 -4.44 13.94 11.87
CA ILE A 73 -4.95 12.66 12.35
C ILE A 73 -4.37 12.33 13.74
N ALA A 74 -3.12 12.69 14.02
CA ALA A 74 -2.54 12.55 15.35
C ALA A 74 -3.28 13.42 16.38
N ASP A 75 -3.54 14.70 16.06
CA ASP A 75 -4.33 15.62 16.90
C ASP A 75 -5.74 15.06 17.17
N TRP A 76 -6.36 14.44 16.17
CA TRP A 76 -7.66 13.77 16.34
C TRP A 76 -7.56 12.58 17.30
N CYS A 77 -6.51 11.76 17.22
CA CYS A 77 -6.30 10.64 18.13
C CYS A 77 -6.13 11.13 19.57
N GLU A 78 -5.31 12.16 19.79
CA GLU A 78 -5.10 12.77 21.11
C GLU A 78 -6.39 13.34 21.69
N THR A 79 -7.15 14.08 20.88
CA THR A 79 -8.42 14.70 21.29
C THR A 79 -9.50 13.65 21.63
N ASN A 80 -9.45 12.48 21.00
CA ASN A 80 -10.45 11.43 21.16
C ASN A 80 -9.98 10.25 22.04
N ALA A 81 -8.78 10.28 22.63
CA ALA A 81 -8.19 9.14 23.35
C ALA A 81 -9.13 8.55 24.44
N ASP A 82 -9.79 9.42 25.21
CA ASP A 82 -10.69 9.03 26.29
C ASP A 82 -12.19 9.02 25.90
N ARG A 83 -12.51 9.35 24.64
CA ARG A 83 -13.90 9.46 24.18
C ARG A 83 -14.60 8.10 24.15
N LYS A 84 -15.82 8.06 24.71
CA LYS A 84 -16.70 6.89 24.72
C LYS A 84 -18.03 7.21 24.00
N PRO A 85 -18.59 6.27 23.20
CA PRO A 85 -17.98 5.01 22.79
C PRO A 85 -16.74 5.23 21.91
N GLN A 86 -15.81 4.28 21.93
CA GLN A 86 -14.67 4.29 21.02
C GLN A 86 -15.19 4.03 19.59
N LYS A 87 -14.72 4.82 18.62
CA LYS A 87 -15.09 4.69 17.20
C LYS A 87 -14.25 3.64 16.47
N VAL A 88 -12.99 3.51 16.86
CA VAL A 88 -12.08 2.41 16.49
C VAL A 88 -11.33 1.96 17.74
N TYR A 89 -10.63 0.83 17.71
CA TYR A 89 -9.91 0.33 18.88
C TYR A 89 -8.97 1.42 19.44
N ARG A 90 -9.24 1.86 20.69
CA ARG A 90 -8.52 2.93 21.38
C ARG A 90 -8.55 4.31 20.69
N ASN A 91 -9.41 4.54 19.71
CA ASN A 91 -9.45 5.76 18.90
C ASN A 91 -8.07 6.13 18.32
N GLU A 92 -7.28 5.13 17.95
CA GLU A 92 -5.90 5.29 17.49
C GLU A 92 -5.76 4.93 16.01
N TRP A 93 -5.06 5.79 15.27
CA TRP A 93 -4.67 5.60 13.87
C TRP A 93 -3.17 5.69 13.73
N ALA A 94 -2.57 4.72 13.06
CA ALA A 94 -1.14 4.77 12.74
C ALA A 94 -0.94 4.92 11.22
N PRO A 95 -0.21 5.96 10.75
CA PRO A 95 0.26 5.97 9.37
C PRO A 95 1.27 4.85 9.18
N ILE A 96 1.10 4.05 8.12
CA ILE A 96 1.98 2.91 7.81
C ILE A 96 2.65 3.04 6.43
N LEU A 97 2.09 3.86 5.53
CA LEU A 97 2.64 4.15 4.20
C LEU A 97 2.38 5.61 3.83
N TYR A 98 3.28 6.20 3.04
CA TYR A 98 3.16 7.58 2.55
C TYR A 98 3.29 7.75 1.04
N ARG A 99 3.86 6.76 0.36
CA ARG A 99 3.82 6.59 -1.10
C ARG A 99 3.97 5.11 -1.38
N PHE A 100 2.93 4.45 -1.87
CA PHE A 100 2.92 3.00 -1.97
C PHE A 100 2.41 2.47 -3.29
N GLU A 101 2.94 1.32 -3.66
CA GLU A 101 2.39 0.43 -4.65
C GLU A 101 1.88 -0.83 -3.95
N ILE A 102 0.84 -1.47 -4.50
CA ILE A 102 0.25 -2.68 -3.93
C ILE A 102 1.32 -3.76 -3.66
N VAL A 103 2.21 -3.96 -4.63
CA VAL A 103 3.37 -4.84 -4.52
C VAL A 103 4.53 -4.29 -5.34
N LYS A 104 5.79 -4.54 -4.93
CA LYS A 104 6.96 -4.00 -5.64
C LYS A 104 6.89 -4.26 -7.15
N SER A 105 7.23 -3.24 -7.94
CA SER A 105 7.21 -3.23 -9.41
C SER A 105 5.82 -3.29 -10.07
N ALA A 106 4.74 -3.10 -9.30
CA ALA A 106 3.39 -3.01 -9.84
C ALA A 106 3.07 -1.60 -10.40
N ALA A 107 3.52 -0.54 -9.71
CA ALA A 107 3.21 0.84 -10.09
C ALA A 107 4.04 1.32 -11.29
N LYS A 108 3.50 1.22 -12.50
CA LYS A 108 4.22 1.59 -13.73
C LYS A 108 4.05 3.06 -14.08
N ARG A 109 2.95 3.66 -13.64
CA ARG A 109 2.58 5.06 -13.90
C ARG A 109 2.26 5.80 -12.60
N GLU A 110 2.22 7.12 -12.63
CA GLU A 110 1.90 7.93 -11.43
C GLU A 110 0.53 7.56 -10.84
N ARG A 111 -0.49 7.32 -11.69
CA ARG A 111 -1.81 6.85 -11.26
C ARG A 111 -1.82 5.54 -10.48
N ASP A 112 -0.77 4.73 -10.60
CA ASP A 112 -0.71 3.42 -9.95
C ASP A 112 -0.23 3.52 -8.48
N TRP A 113 0.24 4.69 -8.02
CA TRP A 113 0.67 4.93 -6.64
C TRP A 113 -0.48 5.40 -5.74
N GLY A 114 -0.55 4.84 -4.53
CA GLY A 114 -1.29 5.41 -3.41
C GLY A 114 -0.39 6.31 -2.56
N HIS A 115 -0.97 7.20 -1.77
CA HIS A 115 -0.23 8.18 -0.96
C HIS A 115 -0.21 7.77 0.51
N LEU A 116 -0.99 8.43 1.37
CA LEU A 116 -1.02 8.13 2.80
C LEU A 116 -2.01 7.02 3.11
N LEU A 117 -1.54 6.02 3.84
CA LEU A 117 -2.38 4.95 4.35
C LEU A 117 -2.20 4.85 5.86
N PHE A 118 -3.32 4.92 6.57
CA PHE A 118 -3.41 4.68 8.00
C PHE A 118 -4.16 3.39 8.25
N THR A 119 -3.86 2.74 9.36
CA THR A 119 -4.61 1.59 9.85
C THR A 119 -4.92 1.76 11.32
N ASP A 120 -6.04 1.20 11.75
CA ASP A 120 -6.33 1.07 13.17
C ASP A 120 -5.45 -0.04 13.78
N MET A 121 -5.40 -0.10 15.10
CA MET A 121 -4.56 -1.07 15.81
C MET A 121 -5.01 -2.53 15.61
N THR A 122 -6.20 -2.75 15.03
CA THR A 122 -6.72 -4.08 14.71
C THR A 122 -6.42 -4.51 13.27
N ILE A 123 -5.95 -3.61 12.40
CA ILE A 123 -5.71 -3.90 10.98
C ILE A 123 -7.02 -4.34 10.28
N SER A 124 -8.15 -3.76 10.69
CA SER A 124 -9.48 -4.02 10.10
C SER A 124 -10.05 -2.80 9.39
N HIS A 125 -9.58 -1.61 9.78
CA HIS A 125 -10.02 -0.34 9.23
C HIS A 125 -8.84 0.44 8.68
N PHE A 126 -9.07 1.15 7.58
CA PHE A 126 -8.02 1.89 6.88
C PHE A 126 -8.51 3.25 6.41
N LEU A 127 -7.70 4.28 6.66
CA LEU A 127 -7.87 5.59 6.05
C LEU A 127 -6.86 5.72 4.90
N LEU A 128 -7.35 6.09 3.72
CA LEU A 128 -6.53 6.38 2.55
C LEU A 128 -6.69 7.86 2.19
N VAL A 129 -5.61 8.63 2.25
CA VAL A 129 -5.63 10.04 1.89
C VAL A 129 -4.69 10.27 0.72
N MET A 130 -5.28 10.63 -0.43
CA MET A 130 -4.53 11.08 -1.60
C MET A 130 -4.20 12.57 -1.47
N THR A 131 -3.07 12.98 -2.03
CA THR A 131 -2.60 14.37 -2.00
C THR A 131 -2.40 14.83 -3.43
N PHE A 132 -3.15 15.84 -3.87
CA PHE A 132 -3.12 16.31 -5.24
C PHE A 132 -2.69 17.77 -5.33
N PRO A 133 -2.12 18.21 -6.46
CA PRO A 133 -1.85 19.62 -6.70
C PRO A 133 -3.15 20.40 -6.95
N ASP A 134 -3.05 21.71 -7.15
CA ASP A 134 -4.17 22.50 -7.65
C ASP A 134 -4.61 21.99 -9.03
N THR A 135 -5.92 22.07 -9.28
CA THR A 135 -6.47 21.78 -10.60
C THR A 135 -5.99 22.81 -11.62
N CYS A 136 -5.86 22.39 -12.89
CA CYS A 136 -5.54 23.29 -13.99
C CYS A 136 -6.63 23.23 -15.06
N ASP A 137 -6.85 24.35 -15.75
CA ASP A 137 -7.70 24.39 -16.95
C ASP A 137 -7.07 23.64 -18.14
N CYS A 138 -5.82 23.18 -17.98
CA CYS A 138 -5.06 22.45 -18.98
C CYS A 138 -5.48 20.97 -19.16
N GLY A 139 -6.44 20.49 -18.37
CA GLY A 139 -6.96 19.12 -18.43
C GLY A 139 -6.01 18.03 -17.90
N ASN A 140 -4.86 18.41 -17.35
CA ASN A 140 -3.93 17.45 -16.70
C ASN A 140 -4.30 17.14 -15.25
N PHE A 141 -4.96 18.08 -14.58
CA PHE A 141 -5.30 18.03 -13.16
C PHE A 141 -6.72 18.53 -12.99
N SER A 142 -7.63 17.64 -12.63
CA SER A 142 -9.05 17.96 -12.46
C SER A 142 -9.63 17.19 -11.28
N HIS A 143 -10.68 17.74 -10.65
CA HIS A 143 -11.39 17.03 -9.58
C HIS A 143 -11.93 15.67 -10.04
N HIS A 144 -12.33 15.55 -11.31
CA HIS A 144 -12.75 14.27 -11.87
C HIS A 144 -11.62 13.22 -11.83
N ASP A 145 -10.40 13.60 -12.20
CA ASP A 145 -9.23 12.71 -12.09
C ASP A 145 -8.98 12.34 -10.62
N TYR A 146 -9.12 13.29 -9.69
CA TYR A 146 -8.85 13.09 -8.26
C TYR A 146 -9.83 12.12 -7.63
N ASP A 147 -11.13 12.29 -7.91
CA ASP A 147 -12.20 11.38 -7.50
C ASP A 147 -11.92 9.96 -8.03
N ALA A 148 -11.65 9.84 -9.33
CA ALA A 148 -11.42 8.55 -9.98
C ALA A 148 -10.17 7.84 -9.44
N LEU A 149 -9.06 8.56 -9.25
CA LEU A 149 -7.83 8.00 -8.70
C LEU A 149 -8.01 7.57 -7.24
N THR A 150 -8.69 8.38 -6.44
CA THR A 150 -8.90 8.08 -5.01
C THR A 150 -9.77 6.84 -4.84
N LYS A 151 -10.89 6.76 -5.56
CA LYS A 151 -11.75 5.57 -5.52
C LYS A 151 -11.02 4.33 -6.05
N TYR A 152 -10.28 4.47 -7.14
CA TYR A 152 -9.49 3.37 -7.71
C TYR A 152 -8.44 2.85 -6.73
N GLN A 153 -7.72 3.73 -6.02
CA GLN A 153 -6.74 3.29 -5.03
C GLN A 153 -7.40 2.63 -3.81
N ALA A 154 -8.59 3.08 -3.39
CA ALA A 154 -9.36 2.42 -2.34
C ALA A 154 -9.80 1.01 -2.76
N ASP A 155 -10.32 0.84 -3.98
CA ASP A 155 -10.70 -0.46 -4.55
C ASP A 155 -9.51 -1.42 -4.70
N ARG A 156 -8.36 -0.90 -5.17
CA ARG A 156 -7.12 -1.66 -5.26
C ARG A 156 -6.63 -2.15 -3.92
N PHE A 157 -6.69 -1.27 -2.93
CA PHE A 157 -6.24 -1.61 -1.59
C PHE A 157 -7.21 -2.62 -0.95
N MET A 158 -8.52 -2.46 -1.09
CA MET A 158 -9.49 -3.47 -0.65
C MET A 158 -9.28 -4.82 -1.36
N SER A 159 -9.02 -4.83 -2.67
CA SER A 159 -8.69 -6.04 -3.41
C SER A 159 -7.47 -6.76 -2.81
N LEU A 160 -6.43 -6.01 -2.42
CA LEU A 160 -5.26 -6.56 -1.72
C LEU A 160 -5.64 -7.15 -0.36
N LEU A 161 -6.41 -6.43 0.45
CA LEU A 161 -6.83 -6.88 1.78
C LEU A 161 -7.65 -8.18 1.70
N VAL A 162 -8.63 -8.24 0.78
CA VAL A 162 -9.45 -9.43 0.54
C VAL A 162 -8.59 -10.61 0.12
N TYR A 163 -7.64 -10.40 -0.79
CA TYR A 163 -6.74 -11.44 -1.25
C TYR A 163 -5.83 -11.97 -0.14
N LEU A 164 -5.16 -11.08 0.60
CA LEU A 164 -4.28 -11.46 1.70
C LEU A 164 -5.05 -12.20 2.80
N ASN A 165 -6.21 -11.68 3.20
CA ASN A 165 -7.02 -12.29 4.23
C ASN A 165 -7.56 -13.67 3.80
N GLY A 166 -8.06 -13.81 2.57
CA GLY A 166 -8.67 -15.05 2.10
C GLY A 166 -7.68 -16.13 1.69
N GLU A 167 -6.62 -15.80 0.95
CA GLU A 167 -5.65 -16.81 0.46
C GLU A 167 -4.52 -17.08 1.47
N TRP A 168 -4.10 -16.06 2.21
CA TRP A 168 -2.93 -16.15 3.10
C TRP A 168 -3.30 -16.22 4.58
N GLY A 169 -4.60 -16.11 4.93
CA GLY A 169 -5.05 -16.04 6.32
C GLY A 169 -4.41 -14.86 7.06
N TRP A 170 -4.15 -13.76 6.36
CA TRP A 170 -3.47 -12.58 6.89
C TRP A 170 -4.44 -11.69 7.66
N GLY A 171 -3.98 -11.21 8.82
CA GLY A 171 -4.63 -10.17 9.61
C GLY A 171 -6.04 -10.51 10.07
N ASN A 172 -6.74 -9.48 10.57
CA ASN A 172 -8.18 -9.56 10.81
C ASN A 172 -8.95 -9.44 9.50
N LYS A 173 -10.25 -9.80 9.54
CA LYS A 173 -11.14 -9.61 8.40
C LYS A 173 -11.24 -8.10 8.11
N PRO A 174 -10.88 -7.62 6.90
CA PRO A 174 -10.98 -6.21 6.58
C PRO A 174 -12.45 -5.78 6.57
N SER A 175 -12.75 -4.67 7.24
CA SER A 175 -14.09 -4.09 7.31
C SER A 175 -14.27 -3.10 6.16
N TRP A 176 -13.47 -2.02 6.16
CA TRP A 176 -13.56 -0.99 5.14
C TRP A 176 -12.25 -0.23 4.91
N VAL A 177 -12.17 0.39 3.74
CA VAL A 177 -11.19 1.41 3.37
C VAL A 177 -11.96 2.70 3.11
N ARG A 178 -11.73 3.71 3.94
CA ARG A 178 -12.32 5.04 3.82
C ARG A 178 -11.29 5.94 3.15
N ALA A 179 -11.64 6.49 2.00
CA ALA A 179 -10.72 7.23 1.17
C ALA A 179 -11.21 8.63 0.82
N THR A 180 -10.30 9.60 0.84
CA THR A 180 -10.54 10.95 0.35
C THR A 180 -9.24 11.53 -0.22
N TYR A 181 -9.29 12.77 -0.69
CA TYR A 181 -8.09 13.49 -1.10
C TYR A 181 -8.04 14.88 -0.50
N VAL A 182 -6.84 15.44 -0.51
CA VAL A 182 -6.57 16.82 -0.12
C VAL A 182 -5.75 17.54 -1.18
N THR A 183 -5.98 18.84 -1.32
CA THR A 183 -5.33 19.77 -2.26
C THR A 183 -4.87 21.05 -1.53
N PRO A 184 -4.13 21.95 -2.21
CA PRO A 184 -3.74 23.23 -1.62
C PRO A 184 -4.92 24.14 -1.27
N ALA A 185 -6.06 24.03 -1.98
CA ALA A 185 -7.23 24.89 -1.79
C ALA A 185 -7.83 24.80 -0.37
N GLU A 186 -7.75 23.63 0.26
CA GLU A 186 -8.18 23.34 1.63
C GLU A 186 -6.99 23.27 2.61
N GLY A 187 -5.81 23.72 2.19
CA GLY A 187 -4.60 23.70 3.02
C GLY A 187 -4.12 22.29 3.36
N PHE A 188 -4.38 21.31 2.50
CA PHE A 188 -4.07 19.89 2.70
C PHE A 188 -4.69 19.24 3.94
N ARG A 189 -5.88 19.69 4.34
CA ARG A 189 -6.61 19.16 5.51
C ARG A 189 -7.75 18.24 5.08
N VAL A 190 -7.91 17.12 5.79
CA VAL A 190 -9.10 16.27 5.66
C VAL A 190 -10.28 16.92 6.39
N SER A 191 -11.51 16.63 5.95
CA SER A 191 -12.71 17.13 6.63
C SER A 191 -12.95 16.41 7.96
N ASP A 192 -13.61 17.08 8.91
CA ASP A 192 -14.01 16.46 10.18
C ASP A 192 -14.94 15.26 9.94
N ASP A 193 -15.85 15.36 8.97
CA ASP A 193 -16.72 14.26 8.54
C ASP A 193 -15.93 13.01 8.14
N PHE A 194 -14.72 13.16 7.60
CA PHE A 194 -13.87 12.04 7.25
C PHE A 194 -13.36 11.27 8.48
N LEU A 195 -13.08 11.95 9.58
CA LEU A 195 -12.54 11.35 10.80
C LEU A 195 -13.62 10.97 11.81
N ASP A 196 -14.73 11.69 11.83
CA ASP A 196 -15.74 11.55 12.89
C ASP A 196 -16.90 10.61 12.56
N ASP A 197 -17.36 10.55 11.31
CA ASP A 197 -18.52 9.74 10.92
C ASP A 197 -18.06 8.38 10.34
N LEU A 198 -17.40 7.58 11.15
CA LEU A 198 -16.82 6.29 10.73
C LEU A 198 -17.87 5.21 10.46
N ASP A 199 -19.03 5.31 11.08
CA ASP A 199 -20.17 4.38 10.91
C ASP A 199 -21.04 4.70 9.67
N ALA A 200 -20.69 5.76 8.94
CA ALA A 200 -21.33 6.14 7.69
C ALA A 200 -21.55 4.92 6.77
N PRO A 201 -22.76 4.75 6.21
CA PRO A 201 -23.05 3.64 5.31
C PRO A 201 -22.10 3.64 4.10
N ALA A 202 -21.78 2.43 3.62
CA ALA A 202 -20.87 2.21 2.51
C ALA A 202 -21.33 2.92 1.21
N GLY A 203 -20.65 4.00 0.86
CA GLY A 203 -20.99 4.79 -0.32
C GLY A 203 -20.03 5.94 -0.57
N ASP A 204 -20.25 6.62 -1.68
CA ASP A 204 -19.64 7.90 -2.01
C ASP A 204 -20.49 9.01 -1.38
N LYS A 205 -19.94 9.73 -0.39
CA LYS A 205 -20.56 10.92 0.19
C LYS A 205 -19.98 12.15 -0.48
N ARG A 206 -20.82 12.85 -1.26
CA ARG A 206 -20.45 14.10 -1.94
C ARG A 206 -21.12 15.29 -1.27
N THR A 207 -20.30 16.20 -0.77
CA THR A 207 -20.73 17.54 -0.36
C THR A 207 -20.25 18.53 -1.41
N PRO A 208 -21.13 19.35 -2.02
CA PRO A 208 -20.71 20.32 -3.03
C PRO A 208 -19.56 21.20 -2.55
N GLY A 209 -18.53 21.34 -3.38
CA GLY A 209 -17.34 22.15 -3.06
C GLY A 209 -16.35 21.50 -2.08
N ARG A 210 -16.53 20.23 -1.71
CA ARG A 210 -15.58 19.48 -0.87
C ARG A 210 -15.14 18.18 -1.57
N PRO A 211 -13.92 17.69 -1.29
CA PRO A 211 -13.51 16.35 -1.72
C PRO A 211 -14.51 15.28 -1.24
N PRO A 212 -14.88 14.30 -2.09
CA PRO A 212 -15.75 13.20 -1.70
C PRO A 212 -15.09 12.29 -0.67
N ILE A 213 -15.94 11.58 0.08
CA ILE A 213 -15.52 10.50 0.98
C ILE A 213 -16.03 9.19 0.40
N PHE A 214 -15.12 8.33 -0.01
CA PHE A 214 -15.43 6.99 -0.50
C PHE A 214 -15.30 5.97 0.61
N MET A 215 -16.34 5.18 0.85
CA MET A 215 -16.26 4.02 1.73
C MET A 215 -16.33 2.73 0.91
N VAL A 216 -15.22 1.99 0.83
CA VAL A 216 -15.09 0.71 0.11
C VAL A 216 -15.09 -0.41 1.14
N THR A 217 -15.97 -1.40 0.98
CA THR A 217 -16.07 -2.56 1.89
C THR A 217 -15.70 -3.86 1.17
N ARG A 218 -15.51 -4.94 1.92
CA ARG A 218 -15.29 -6.27 1.35
C ARG A 218 -16.43 -6.72 0.43
N GLU A 219 -17.66 -6.34 0.74
CA GLU A 219 -18.84 -6.71 -0.02
C GLU A 219 -19.08 -5.78 -1.22
N LYS A 220 -18.49 -4.58 -1.20
CA LYS A 220 -18.70 -3.52 -2.18
C LYS A 220 -17.38 -2.85 -2.56
N PHE A 221 -16.62 -3.53 -3.42
CA PHE A 221 -15.43 -3.00 -4.08
C PHE A 221 -15.38 -3.42 -5.55
N ILE A 222 -14.59 -2.70 -6.35
CA ILE A 222 -14.31 -3.09 -7.73
C ILE A 222 -13.01 -3.92 -7.75
N PRO A 223 -13.03 -5.17 -8.24
CA PRO A 223 -11.82 -5.97 -8.40
C PRO A 223 -10.84 -5.31 -9.39
N THR A 224 -9.59 -5.15 -8.99
CA THR A 224 -8.61 -4.34 -9.78
C THR A 224 -7.21 -4.94 -9.86
N LEU A 225 -6.95 -6.07 -9.21
CA LEU A 225 -5.63 -6.71 -9.25
C LEU A 225 -5.44 -7.47 -10.55
N LEU A 226 -4.25 -7.37 -11.13
CA LEU A 226 -3.89 -8.13 -12.32
C LEU A 226 -3.27 -9.49 -11.95
N PRO A 227 -3.34 -10.52 -12.82
CA PRO A 227 -2.70 -11.81 -12.57
C PRO A 227 -1.21 -11.72 -12.24
N SER A 228 -0.49 -10.81 -12.90
CA SER A 228 0.93 -10.56 -12.64
C SER A 228 1.20 -9.87 -11.30
N GLU A 229 0.22 -9.16 -10.75
CA GLU A 229 0.32 -8.54 -9.43
C GLU A 229 0.08 -9.58 -8.34
N LEU A 230 -0.91 -10.47 -8.53
CA LEU A 230 -1.15 -11.60 -7.62
C LEU A 230 0.08 -12.51 -7.51
N GLU A 231 0.70 -12.89 -8.63
CA GLU A 231 1.96 -13.66 -8.60
C GLU A 231 3.05 -12.96 -7.77
N LYS A 232 3.17 -11.63 -7.88
CA LYS A 232 4.15 -10.85 -7.12
C LYS A 232 3.79 -10.77 -5.63
N ILE A 233 2.49 -10.68 -5.31
CA ILE A 233 1.98 -10.72 -3.94
C ILE A 233 2.33 -12.08 -3.34
N ASP A 234 2.05 -13.18 -4.05
CA ASP A 234 2.37 -14.53 -3.62
C ASP A 234 3.89 -14.67 -3.37
N ASN A 235 4.72 -14.19 -4.31
CA ASN A 235 6.18 -14.16 -4.17
C ASN A 235 6.66 -13.30 -2.99
N THR A 236 5.87 -12.32 -2.54
CA THR A 236 6.20 -11.43 -1.42
C THR A 236 5.83 -12.08 -0.09
N VAL A 237 4.62 -12.64 0.02
CA VAL A 237 4.10 -13.23 1.27
C VAL A 237 4.76 -14.58 1.56
N ALA A 238 5.02 -15.41 0.54
CA ALA A 238 5.73 -16.69 0.69
C ALA A 238 7.14 -16.56 1.30
N ARG A 239 7.69 -15.33 1.38
CA ARG A 239 8.97 -15.05 2.03
C ARG A 239 8.89 -14.99 3.57
N GLY A 240 7.71 -14.74 4.13
CA GLY A 240 7.51 -14.51 5.57
C GLY A 240 7.19 -15.75 6.39
N ARG A 241 6.55 -16.77 5.80
CA ARG A 241 6.25 -18.03 6.49
C ARG A 241 7.39 -19.03 6.35
N THR A 242 8.03 -19.37 7.46
CA THR A 242 8.75 -20.65 7.60
C THR A 242 7.79 -21.79 7.29
N LYS A 243 8.35 -22.86 6.74
CA LYS A 243 7.74 -24.04 6.12
C LYS A 243 6.85 -24.90 7.05
N GLY A 244 5.91 -24.29 7.78
CA GLY A 244 5.08 -24.95 8.79
C GLY A 244 3.67 -24.39 8.80
N ARG A 245 2.90 -24.64 7.72
CA ARG A 245 1.44 -24.93 7.72
C ARG A 245 0.91 -25.14 6.29
N ARG A 246 1.58 -25.97 5.49
CA ARG A 246 0.99 -26.64 4.33
C ARG A 246 1.06 -28.16 4.61
N GLU A 247 0.57 -28.56 5.77
CA GLU A 247 0.38 -29.97 6.13
C GLU A 247 -1.05 -30.11 6.68
N GLY A 248 -1.82 -31.02 6.08
CA GLY A 248 -3.06 -31.57 6.61
C GLY A 248 -4.34 -30.81 6.30
N LYS A 249 -4.87 -30.95 5.07
CA LYS A 249 -6.30 -31.23 4.91
C LYS A 249 -6.41 -32.65 4.40
N ASP A 250 -6.39 -33.59 5.35
CA ASP A 250 -6.81 -34.95 5.13
C ASP A 250 -8.26 -34.96 4.64
N GLY A 251 -8.52 -35.88 3.71
CA GLY A 251 -9.72 -35.95 2.89
C GLY A 251 -11.02 -35.91 3.68
N ARG A 252 -11.75 -34.82 3.47
CA ARG A 252 -13.19 -34.77 3.73
C ARG A 252 -13.87 -34.40 2.41
N GLU A 253 -14.86 -35.22 2.09
CA GLU A 253 -15.59 -35.32 0.82
C GLU A 253 -15.94 -33.98 0.17
N GLU A 254 -15.85 -34.00 -1.16
CA GLU A 254 -16.26 -32.94 -2.08
C GLU A 254 -17.73 -32.57 -1.84
N ALA A 255 -17.96 -31.55 -1.01
CA ALA A 255 -19.11 -30.70 -1.19
C ALA A 255 -18.81 -29.81 -2.41
N GLU A 256 -19.56 -29.99 -3.47
CA GLU A 256 -19.64 -29.12 -4.64
C GLU A 256 -20.13 -27.73 -4.20
N ASP A 257 -19.25 -26.95 -3.58
CA ASP A 257 -19.52 -25.59 -3.14
C ASP A 257 -19.06 -24.64 -4.24
N THR A 258 -20.02 -23.89 -4.78
CA THR A 258 -19.90 -22.95 -5.90
C THR A 258 -19.14 -21.66 -5.51
N THR A 259 -18.25 -21.75 -4.52
CA THR A 259 -17.45 -20.62 -4.05
C THR A 259 -16.39 -20.23 -5.06
N VAL A 260 -16.63 -19.13 -5.77
CA VAL A 260 -15.63 -18.42 -6.59
C VAL A 260 -14.34 -18.26 -5.78
N SER A 261 -13.20 -18.67 -6.36
CA SER A 261 -11.90 -18.59 -5.68
C SER A 261 -11.64 -17.15 -5.21
N VAL A 262 -11.04 -16.95 -4.03
CA VAL A 262 -10.69 -15.59 -3.55
C VAL A 262 -9.81 -14.87 -4.59
N ARG A 263 -8.96 -15.61 -5.29
CA ARG A 263 -8.19 -15.10 -6.43
C ARG A 263 -9.08 -14.48 -7.52
N GLU A 264 -10.15 -15.16 -7.90
CA GLU A 264 -11.09 -14.70 -8.92
C GLU A 264 -11.89 -13.47 -8.45
N GLN A 265 -12.22 -13.41 -7.16
CA GLN A 265 -12.96 -12.28 -6.56
C GLN A 265 -12.22 -10.94 -6.65
N VAL A 266 -10.88 -10.95 -6.73
CA VAL A 266 -10.05 -9.73 -6.71
C VAL A 266 -9.45 -9.39 -8.06
N LEU A 267 -9.61 -10.27 -9.05
CA LEU A 267 -9.07 -10.10 -10.39
C LEU A 267 -9.86 -9.04 -11.17
N GLY A 268 -9.15 -7.99 -11.57
CA GLY A 268 -9.62 -7.00 -12.52
C GLY A 268 -8.86 -7.09 -13.84
N THR A 269 -9.16 -6.16 -14.73
CA THR A 269 -8.54 -6.02 -16.04
C THR A 269 -7.85 -4.67 -16.18
N LYS A 270 -7.12 -4.47 -17.29
CA LYS A 270 -6.53 -3.17 -17.60
C LYS A 270 -7.58 -2.11 -17.94
N LYS A 271 -8.81 -2.51 -18.30
CA LYS A 271 -9.91 -1.60 -18.64
C LYS A 271 -10.51 -0.93 -17.40
N ASP A 272 -10.38 -1.58 -16.23
CA ASP A 272 -10.87 -1.07 -14.95
C ASP A 272 -9.95 0.01 -14.34
N ARG A 273 -8.88 0.39 -15.07
CA ARG A 273 -8.01 1.50 -14.67
C ARG A 273 -8.67 2.82 -15.06
N PRO A 274 -8.68 3.83 -14.17
CA PRO A 274 -9.32 5.09 -14.45
C PRO A 274 -8.65 5.79 -15.64
N GLU A 275 -9.49 6.36 -16.50
CA GLU A 275 -9.04 7.22 -17.58
C GLU A 275 -8.86 8.63 -17.03
N VAL A 276 -7.61 9.09 -17.10
CA VAL A 276 -7.13 10.31 -16.42
C VAL A 276 -6.22 11.11 -17.36
N GLY A 277 -5.96 12.36 -16.99
CA GLY A 277 -5.05 13.26 -17.69
C GLY A 277 -3.65 12.67 -17.95
N LYS A 278 -2.94 13.25 -18.93
CA LYS A 278 -1.62 12.75 -19.39
C LYS A 278 -0.58 12.74 -18.28
N ALA A 279 -0.63 13.70 -17.36
CA ALA A 279 0.26 13.79 -16.19
C ALA A 279 0.27 12.47 -15.37
N TRP A 280 -0.91 11.90 -15.14
CA TRP A 280 -1.08 10.66 -14.36
C TRP A 280 -0.64 9.38 -15.09
N LYS A 281 -0.41 9.47 -16.41
CA LYS A 281 0.00 8.34 -17.26
C LYS A 281 1.51 8.29 -17.50
N GLN A 282 2.27 9.27 -16.99
CA GLN A 282 3.73 9.29 -17.10
C GLN A 282 4.35 8.05 -16.48
N ALA A 283 5.41 7.53 -17.11
CA ALA A 283 6.08 6.32 -16.65
C ALA A 283 6.98 6.65 -15.46
N ASN A 284 6.93 5.80 -14.44
CA ASN A 284 7.75 5.99 -13.25
C ASN A 284 9.19 5.56 -13.51
N ALA A 285 10.14 6.38 -13.06
CA ALA A 285 11.51 5.93 -12.90
C ALA A 285 11.58 4.84 -11.82
N ARG A 286 12.50 3.89 -12.00
CA ARG A 286 12.81 2.82 -11.05
C ARG A 286 14.29 2.81 -10.80
N GLN A 287 14.67 2.45 -9.58
CA GLN A 287 16.07 2.35 -9.20
C GLN A 287 16.59 0.93 -9.44
N CYS A 288 17.84 0.85 -9.89
CA CYS A 288 18.56 -0.41 -9.94
C CYS A 288 18.85 -0.91 -8.52
N ALA A 289 18.56 -2.17 -8.21
CA ALA A 289 18.82 -2.78 -6.90
C ALA A 289 20.32 -3.07 -6.63
N TYR A 290 21.23 -2.45 -7.38
CA TYR A 290 22.68 -2.57 -7.18
C TYR A 290 23.34 -1.19 -7.18
N CYS A 291 23.29 -0.49 -8.32
CA CYS A 291 23.91 0.83 -8.46
C CYS A 291 22.99 2.00 -8.10
N GLU A 292 21.73 1.72 -7.70
CA GLU A 292 20.72 2.70 -7.26
C GLU A 292 20.33 3.78 -8.29
N ALA A 293 20.95 3.77 -9.47
CA ALA A 293 20.68 4.74 -10.52
C ALA A 293 19.21 4.69 -10.95
N PRO A 294 18.49 5.84 -10.93
CA PRO A 294 17.13 5.93 -11.42
C PRO A 294 17.13 5.85 -12.95
N LYS A 295 16.31 4.95 -13.50
CA LYS A 295 16.09 4.82 -14.95
C LYS A 295 14.62 4.57 -15.23
N GLU A 296 14.16 4.92 -16.42
CA GLU A 296 12.83 4.47 -16.85
C GLU A 296 12.74 2.94 -16.82
N ALA A 297 11.59 2.41 -16.41
CA ALA A 297 11.38 0.96 -16.29
C ALA A 297 11.67 0.18 -17.59
N LYS A 298 11.53 0.81 -18.76
CA LYS A 298 11.82 0.20 -20.08
C LYS A 298 13.32 -0.08 -20.30
N HIS A 299 14.20 0.60 -19.57
CA HIS A 299 15.66 0.44 -19.63
C HIS A 299 16.22 -0.45 -18.51
N LEU A 300 15.34 -1.14 -17.78
CA LEU A 300 15.70 -1.98 -16.66
C LEU A 300 15.14 -3.39 -16.88
N MET A 301 15.89 -4.38 -16.40
CA MET A 301 15.47 -5.78 -16.40
C MET A 301 14.90 -6.14 -15.04
N LEU A 302 13.75 -6.81 -15.03
CA LEU A 302 13.19 -7.40 -13.82
C LEU A 302 13.92 -8.72 -13.51
N CYS A 303 14.12 -9.02 -12.22
CA CYS A 303 14.51 -10.38 -11.83
C CYS A 303 13.47 -11.38 -12.32
N SER A 304 13.85 -12.30 -13.21
CA SER A 304 12.92 -13.27 -13.83
C SER A 304 12.27 -14.22 -12.82
N LYS A 305 12.98 -14.53 -11.72
CA LYS A 305 12.50 -15.44 -10.68
C LYS A 305 11.48 -14.78 -9.76
N CYS A 306 11.86 -13.69 -9.07
CA CYS A 306 10.97 -13.09 -8.09
C CYS A 306 10.08 -11.97 -8.63
N LYS A 307 10.46 -11.35 -9.75
CA LYS A 307 9.73 -10.24 -10.40
C LYS A 307 9.51 -9.00 -9.51
N LEU A 308 10.35 -8.79 -8.50
CA LEU A 308 10.17 -7.73 -7.50
C LEU A 308 11.26 -6.64 -7.53
N VAL A 309 12.39 -6.87 -8.19
CA VAL A 309 13.53 -5.93 -8.23
C VAL A 309 14.00 -5.71 -9.66
N TYR A 310 14.55 -4.51 -9.92
CA TYR A 310 15.05 -4.05 -11.21
C TYR A 310 16.57 -3.99 -11.23
N TYR A 311 17.17 -4.28 -12.39
CA TYR A 311 18.60 -4.14 -12.64
C TYR A 311 18.86 -3.40 -13.95
N CYS A 312 19.95 -2.63 -14.02
CA CYS A 312 20.40 -1.99 -15.25
C CYS A 312 20.76 -3.00 -16.35
N GLY A 313 21.21 -4.18 -15.96
CA GLY A 313 21.72 -5.20 -16.87
C GLY A 313 22.17 -6.44 -16.09
N ARG A 314 22.68 -7.44 -16.81
CA ARG A 314 23.14 -8.71 -16.22
C ARG A 314 24.29 -8.53 -15.24
N GLU A 315 25.13 -7.53 -15.46
CA GLU A 315 26.24 -7.18 -14.57
C GLU A 315 25.75 -6.76 -13.18
N CYS A 316 24.89 -5.73 -13.11
CA CYS A 316 24.27 -5.28 -11.86
C CYS A 316 23.51 -6.41 -11.16
N GLN A 317 22.85 -7.30 -11.91
CA GLN A 317 22.17 -8.46 -11.34
C GLN A 317 23.15 -9.45 -10.71
N ARG A 318 24.29 -9.74 -11.36
CA ARG A 318 25.34 -10.62 -10.81
C ARG A 318 25.96 -10.03 -9.55
N MET A 319 26.24 -8.73 -9.56
CA MET A 319 26.84 -8.04 -8.41
C MET A 319 25.89 -7.99 -7.21
N ALA A 320 24.59 -7.80 -7.44
CA ALA A 320 23.59 -7.87 -6.37
C ALA A 320 23.21 -9.30 -5.96
N TRP A 321 23.63 -10.34 -6.68
CA TRP A 321 23.20 -11.71 -6.41
C TRP A 321 23.55 -12.22 -5.00
N PRO A 322 24.74 -11.95 -4.43
CA PRO A 322 25.09 -12.42 -3.08
C PRO A 322 24.10 -11.99 -2.00
N SER A 323 23.62 -10.74 -2.05
CA SER A 323 22.59 -10.22 -1.13
C SER A 323 21.18 -10.58 -1.58
N HIS A 324 20.89 -10.52 -2.88
CA HIS A 324 19.55 -10.78 -3.41
C HIS A 324 19.10 -12.24 -3.26
N LYS A 325 20.00 -13.22 -3.41
CA LYS A 325 19.67 -14.66 -3.40
C LYS A 325 18.91 -15.08 -2.13
N ILE A 326 19.20 -14.44 -1.01
CA ILE A 326 18.58 -14.69 0.30
C ILE A 326 17.08 -14.41 0.24
N SER A 327 16.71 -13.32 -0.43
CA SER A 327 15.33 -12.89 -0.59
C SER A 327 14.69 -13.34 -1.92
N CYS A 328 15.45 -13.90 -2.86
CA CYS A 328 14.99 -14.25 -4.20
C CYS A 328 14.21 -15.57 -4.24
N ARG A 329 12.90 -15.49 -4.00
CA ARG A 329 11.97 -16.64 -4.01
C ARG A 329 10.80 -16.41 -4.98
N LYS A 330 10.36 -17.50 -5.61
CA LYS A 330 9.06 -17.63 -6.29
C LYS A 330 8.15 -18.39 -5.31
N ALA A 331 6.87 -18.02 -5.21
CA ALA A 331 5.88 -18.86 -4.58
C ALA A 331 5.83 -20.21 -5.32
N GLN A 332 5.69 -21.30 -4.57
CA GLN A 332 5.40 -22.60 -5.18
C GLN A 332 3.91 -22.59 -5.53
N ASP A 333 3.61 -22.85 -6.80
CA ASP A 333 2.25 -22.94 -7.33
C ASP A 333 1.46 -24.00 -6.53
#